data_AF-A0A970ATE2-F1
#
_entry.id   AF-A0A970ATE2-F1
#
_cell.length_a   1.000
_cell.length_b   1.000
_cell.length_c   1.000
_cell.angle_alpha   90.00
_cell.angle_beta   90.00
_cell.angle_gamma   90.00
#
_symmetry.space_group_name_H-M   'P 1'
#
loop_
_entity.id
_entity.type
_entity.pdbx_description
1 polymer ?
#
loop_
_entity_poly.entity_id
_entity_poly.type
_entity_poly.pdbx_seq_one_letter_code
_entity_poly.pdbx_strand_id
1 'polypeptide(L)' 'MDDNTKFILKVFLMSIALTLTIKYGGPILSIPSSNAIALIAVFTPSMIIAALLGWRSQQQQ' A
#
# COMPACT_ATOMS: atom_id res chain seq x y z
N MET A 1 -2.94 29.28 -6.57
CA MET A 1 -2.69 27.90 -7.01
C MET A 1 -3.99 27.15 -6.83
N ASP A 2 -4.55 26.66 -7.92
CA ASP A 2 -5.90 26.12 -7.98
C ASP A 2 -5.97 24.82 -7.15
N ASP A 3 -7.13 24.50 -6.57
CA ASP A 3 -7.27 23.33 -5.69
C ASP A 3 -6.86 22.02 -6.39
N ASN A 4 -7.14 21.91 -7.69
CA ASN A 4 -6.71 20.77 -8.52
C ASN A 4 -5.18 20.68 -8.63
N THR A 5 -4.51 21.80 -8.85
CA THR A 5 -3.04 21.87 -8.96
C THR A 5 -2.38 21.49 -7.64
N LYS A 6 -2.94 21.93 -6.51
CA LYS A 6 -2.49 21.54 -5.17
C LYS A 6 -2.70 20.05 -4.89
N PHE A 7 -3.85 19.50 -5.30
CA PHE A 7 -4.15 18.07 -5.17
C PHE A 7 -3.17 17.21 -5.98
N ILE A 8 -2.98 17.54 -7.26
CA ILE A 8 -2.06 16.81 -8.16
C ILE A 8 -0.64 16.83 -7.60
N LEU A 9 -0.16 17.99 -7.13
CA LEU A 9 1.18 18.11 -6.54
C LEU A 9 1.33 17.24 -5.28
N LYS A 10 0.30 17.18 -4.42
CA LYS A 10 0.31 16.36 -3.21
C LYS A 10 0.39 14.87 -3.55
N VAL A 11 -0.41 14.42 -4.52
CA VAL A 11 -0.38 13.03 -5.00
C VAL A 11 0.98 12.72 -5.64
N PHE A 12 1.52 13.62 -6.45
CA PHE A 12 2.82 13.46 -7.08
C PHE A 12 3.95 13.28 -6.05
N LEU A 13 3.99 14.13 -5.01
CA LEU A 13 4.95 13.99 -3.91
C LEU A 13 4.79 12.67 -3.16
N MET A 14 3.55 12.27 -2.85
CA MET A 14 3.26 10.98 -2.21
C MET A 14 3.74 9.80 -3.06
N SER A 15 3.55 9.85 -4.38
CA SER A 15 3.99 8.81 -5.30
C SER A 15 5.52 8.72 -5.40
N ILE A 16 6.21 9.86 -5.42
CA ILE A 16 7.67 9.89 -5.35
C ILE A 16 8.14 9.28 -4.04
N ALA A 17 7.60 9.73 -2.91
CA ALA A 17 7.95 9.21 -1.60
C ALA A 17 7.75 7.69 -1.53
N LEU A 18 6.58 7.20 -1.97
CA LEU A 18 6.27 5.78 -2.01
C LEU A 18 7.25 4.99 -2.88
N THR A 19 7.60 5.53 -4.06
CA THR A 19 8.56 4.88 -4.98
C THR A 19 9.94 4.77 -4.34
N LEU A 20 10.43 5.85 -3.70
CA LEU A 20 11.71 5.84 -3.02
C LEU A 20 11.70 4.87 -1.83
N THR A 21 10.61 4.83 -1.07
CA THR A 21 10.43 3.87 0.02
C THR A 21 10.46 2.43 -0.47
N ILE A 22 9.81 2.10 -1.59
CA ILE A 22 9.84 0.73 -2.12
C ILE A 22 11.23 0.38 -2.67
N LYS A 23 11.83 1.28 -3.46
CA LYS A 23 13.12 1.05 -4.12
C LYS A 23 14.28 0.91 -3.14
N TYR A 24 14.29 1.72 -2.09
CA TYR A 24 15.40 1.78 -1.14
C TYR A 24 15.06 1.20 0.24
N GLY A 25 13.78 0.96 0.55
CA GLY A 25 13.35 0.41 1.84
C GLY A 25 13.59 -1.08 2.00
N GLY A 26 13.63 -1.84 0.89
CA GLY A 26 13.89 -3.29 0.93
C GLY A 26 15.20 -3.65 1.66
N PRO A 27 16.35 -3.08 1.29
CA PRO A 27 17.62 -3.31 1.99
C PRO A 27 17.67 -2.81 3.43
N ILE A 28 16.88 -1.78 3.78
CA ILE A 28 16.79 -1.24 5.15
C ILE A 28 15.98 -2.18 6.04
N LEU A 29 14.99 -2.84 5.47
CA LEU A 29 14.22 -3.89 6.12
C LEU A 29 15.09 -5.16 6.17
N SER A 30 15.90 -5.28 7.23
CA SER A 30 16.57 -6.55 7.58
C SER A 30 15.52 -7.59 8.00
N ILE A 31 14.79 -8.12 7.03
CA ILE A 31 13.78 -9.14 7.23
C ILE A 31 14.48 -10.50 7.24
N PRO A 32 14.44 -11.25 8.34
CA PRO A 32 14.94 -12.63 8.37
C PRO A 32 14.22 -13.45 7.31
N SER A 33 14.94 -14.34 6.61
CA SER A 33 14.35 -15.27 5.65
C SER A 33 13.50 -16.32 6.38
N SER A 34 12.28 -15.93 6.76
CA SER A 34 11.28 -16.77 7.40
C SER A 34 10.04 -16.88 6.53
N ASN A 35 9.59 -18.11 6.30
CA ASN A 35 8.40 -18.42 5.50
C ASN A 35 7.15 -17.72 6.04
N ALA A 36 7.07 -17.51 7.37
CA ALA A 36 5.94 -16.82 7.99
C ALA A 36 5.88 -15.34 7.62
N ILE A 37 7.03 -14.66 7.55
CA ILE A 37 7.08 -13.23 7.22
C ILE A 37 6.73 -13.02 5.74
N ALA A 38 7.25 -13.88 4.86
CA ALA A 38 6.89 -13.88 3.45
C ALA A 38 5.38 -14.12 3.24
N LEU A 39 4.81 -15.09 3.96
CA LEU A 39 3.38 -15.36 3.92
C LEU A 39 2.56 -14.14 4.35
N ILE A 40 2.90 -13.50 5.47
CA ILE A 40 2.21 -12.31 5.95
C ILE A 40 2.31 -11.17 4.92
N ALA A 41 3.50 -10.89 4.39
CA ALA A 41 3.72 -9.81 3.43
C ALA A 41 2.87 -9.96 2.15
N VAL A 42 2.69 -11.20 1.68
CA VAL A 42 1.89 -11.50 0.47
C VAL A 42 0.40 -11.61 0.78
N PHE A 43 0.02 -12.24 1.89
CA PHE A 43 -1.37 -12.54 2.21
C PHE A 43 -2.14 -11.33 2.75
N THR A 44 -1.48 -10.47 3.53
CA THR A 44 -2.12 -9.29 4.14
C THR A 44 -2.80 -8.36 3.13
N PRO A 45 -2.15 -7.90 2.03
CA PRO A 45 -2.83 -7.04 1.07
C PRO A 45 -4.04 -7.72 0.42
N SER A 46 -3.95 -9.02 0.09
CA SER A 46 -5.09 -9.77 -0.43
C SER A 46 -6.23 -9.88 0.59
N MET A 47 -5.91 -10.11 1.86
CA MET A 47 -6.88 -10.21 2.95
C MET A 47 -7.59 -8.86 3.20
N ILE A 48 -6.85 -7.75 3.12
CA ILE A 48 -7.42 -6.40 3.22
C ILE A 48 -8.41 -6.15 2.08
N ILE A 49 -8.03 -6.43 0.83
CA ILE A 49 -8.92 -6.27 -0.32
C ILE A 49 -10.16 -7.17 -0.19
N ALA A 50 -9.98 -8.43 0.21
CA ALA A 50 -11.09 -9.35 0.44
C ALA A 50 -12.05 -8.82 1.53
N ALA A 51 -11.53 -8.28 2.63
CA ALA A 51 -12.35 -7.69 3.70
C ALA A 51 -13.10 -6.45 3.22
N LEU A 52 -12.44 -5.53 2.50
CA LEU A 52 -13.05 -4.33 1.95
C LEU A 52 -14.14 -4.66 0.93
N LEU A 53 -13.90 -5.62 0.04
CA LEU A 53 -14.88 -6.06 -0.95
C LEU A 53 -16.04 -6.82 -0.29
N GLY A 54 -15.76 -7.67 0.69
CA GLY A 54 -16.79 -8.35 1.47
C GLY A 54 -17.71 -7.38 2.19
N TRP A 55 -17.14 -6.36 2.85
CA TRP A 55 -17.91 -5.27 3.45
C TRP A 55 -18.76 -4.55 2.41
N ARG A 56 -18.15 -4.15 1.28
CA ARG A 56 -18.87 -3.45 0.21
C ARG A 56 -20.02 -4.29 -0.35
N SER A 57 -19.80 -5.60 -0.52
CA SER A 57 -20.83 -6.52 -0.97
C SER A 57 -22.02 -6.57 0.00
N GLN A 58 -21.76 -6.55 1.32
CA GLN A 58 -22.81 -6.54 2.33
C GLN A 58 -23.59 -5.21 2.36
N GLN A 59 -22.96 -4.08 2.03
CA GLN A 59 -23.66 -2.79 1.93
C GLN A 59 -24.47 -2.61 0.64
N GLN A 60 -24.14 -3.35 -0.41
CA GLN A 60 -24.83 -3.29 -1.70
C GLN A 60 -25.98 -4.31 -1.82
N GLN A 61 -26.17 -5.17 -0.82
CA GLN A 61 -27.34 -6.03 -0.66
C GLN A 61 -28.34 -5.41 0.33
#